data_AF-I5BSN1-F1
#
_entry.id   AF-I5BSN1-F1
#
_cell.length_a   1.000
_cell.length_b   1.000
_cell.length_c   1.000
_cell.angle_alpha   90.00
_cell.angle_beta   90.00
_cell.angle_gamma   90.00
#
_symmetry.space_group_name_H-M   'P 1'
#
loop_
_entity.id
_entity.type
_entity.pdbx_description
1 polymer ?
#
loop_
_entity_poly.entity_id
_entity_poly.type
_entity_poly.pdbx_seq_one_letter_code
_entity_poly.pdbx_strand_id
1 'polypeptide(L)'
;MRKDLKDIDLYKFEKLSKALDEWGFPKIDFESGFEVVKGVDFERAYKANNIRFEEDGIYLDYNGYSIKGYMFIQEPYLEKYHMRLPKFHVVKCKVISDFLDKGQFKERYHFSNSEKNDLTDILSKKVYPDQELTLCGYCKKIITQDIQTTKDFYDLLGDFERPKDLEVDIFGYPKGWDQLSYAYRQKHDFTCQECGFKPKSALDRRFIHTHHIDGSKTNNAEHNLKCLCIKCHSNQDEKHMQNFGSGSRALDLKEFERKYHI
;
A
#
# COMPACT_ATOMS: atom_id res chain seq x y z
N MET A 1 -26.14 3.08 -14.58
CA MET A 1 -26.54 1.66 -14.75
C MET A 1 -25.62 0.79 -13.90
N ARG A 2 -26.13 0.22 -12.81
CA ARG A 2 -25.42 -0.82 -12.05
C ARG A 2 -25.44 -2.08 -12.91
N LYS A 3 -24.27 -2.58 -13.32
CA LYS A 3 -24.18 -3.92 -13.91
C LYS A 3 -24.13 -4.92 -12.76
N ASP A 4 -25.11 -5.81 -12.73
CA ASP A 4 -25.23 -6.91 -11.78
C ASP A 4 -24.00 -7.82 -11.85
N LEU A 5 -23.28 -7.93 -10.73
CA LEU A 5 -22.10 -8.78 -10.49
C LEU A 5 -22.47 -10.25 -10.24
N LYS A 6 -23.59 -10.73 -10.76
CA LYS A 6 -24.01 -12.13 -10.60
C LYS A 6 -23.59 -12.91 -11.84
N ASP A 7 -22.82 -13.97 -11.60
CA ASP A 7 -22.37 -15.00 -12.56
C ASP A 7 -21.07 -14.77 -13.34
N ILE A 8 -20.04 -14.22 -12.71
CA ILE A 8 -18.66 -14.49 -13.14
C ILE A 8 -18.06 -15.51 -12.17
N ASP A 9 -17.86 -16.72 -12.68
CA ASP A 9 -17.08 -17.80 -12.06
C ASP A 9 -15.60 -17.39 -11.96
N LEU A 10 -15.29 -16.52 -10.99
CA LEU A 10 -14.00 -15.86 -10.71
C LEU A 10 -12.96 -16.79 -10.07
N TYR A 11 -13.25 -18.09 -9.91
CA TYR A 11 -12.39 -19.02 -9.17
C TYR A 11 -11.16 -19.52 -9.95
N LYS A 12 -10.93 -19.03 -11.18
CA LYS A 12 -9.73 -19.37 -11.98
C LYS A 12 -8.84 -18.15 -12.10
N PHE A 13 -7.56 -18.30 -11.75
CA PHE A 13 -6.55 -17.24 -11.77
C PHE A 13 -6.57 -16.44 -13.08
N GLU A 14 -6.65 -17.11 -14.23
CA GLU A 14 -6.69 -16.46 -15.55
C GLU A 14 -7.94 -15.58 -15.75
N LYS A 15 -9.11 -16.04 -15.28
CA LYS A 15 -10.35 -15.27 -15.36
C LYS A 15 -10.32 -14.07 -14.41
N LEU A 16 -9.84 -14.26 -13.19
CA LEU A 16 -9.72 -13.21 -12.19
C LEU A 16 -8.67 -12.16 -12.60
N SER A 17 -7.50 -12.59 -13.07
CA SER A 17 -6.45 -11.70 -13.58
C SER A 17 -6.98 -10.87 -14.76
N LYS A 18 -7.68 -11.51 -15.71
CA LYS A 18 -8.29 -10.79 -16.83
C LYS A 18 -9.36 -9.80 -16.38
N ALA A 19 -10.22 -10.19 -15.43
CA ALA A 19 -11.23 -9.29 -14.87
C ALA A 19 -10.61 -8.11 -14.13
N LEU A 20 -9.50 -8.31 -13.41
CA LEU A 20 -8.76 -7.23 -12.75
C LEU A 20 -8.10 -6.28 -13.77
N ASP A 21 -7.53 -6.82 -14.85
CA ASP A 21 -7.02 -6.02 -15.98
C ASP A 21 -8.15 -5.17 -16.60
N GLU A 22 -9.34 -5.77 -16.83
CA GLU A 22 -10.53 -5.10 -17.39
C GLU A 22 -11.15 -4.07 -16.43
N TRP A 23 -10.98 -4.24 -15.10
CA TRP A 23 -11.45 -3.33 -14.06
C TRP A 23 -10.48 -2.18 -13.77
N GLY A 24 -9.39 -2.07 -14.52
CA GLY A 24 -8.45 -0.95 -14.43
C GLY A 24 -7.36 -1.12 -13.37
N PHE A 25 -7.01 -2.35 -13.00
CA PHE A 25 -5.82 -2.66 -12.19
C PHE A 25 -4.67 -3.05 -13.12
N PRO A 26 -3.84 -2.10 -13.62
CA PRO A 26 -2.86 -2.40 -14.65
C PRO A 26 -1.75 -3.33 -14.16
N LYS A 27 -1.29 -4.21 -15.05
CA LYS A 27 0.07 -4.75 -15.02
C LYS A 27 1.02 -3.60 -15.34
N ILE A 28 1.81 -3.16 -14.36
CA ILE A 28 2.76 -2.07 -14.56
C ILE A 28 4.10 -2.68 -14.95
N ASP A 29 4.57 -2.32 -16.14
CA ASP A 29 5.92 -2.58 -16.61
C ASP A 29 6.82 -1.43 -16.15
N PHE A 30 7.96 -1.75 -15.56
CA PHE A 30 8.83 -0.76 -14.92
C PHE A 30 9.80 -0.14 -15.91
N GLU A 31 9.40 0.99 -16.51
CA GLU A 31 10.37 1.93 -17.11
C GLU A 31 10.22 3.38 -16.61
N SER A 32 9.23 3.70 -15.76
CA SER A 32 9.01 5.08 -15.31
C SER A 32 8.89 5.18 -13.79
N GLY A 33 9.91 5.74 -13.14
CA GLY A 33 10.11 5.81 -11.67
C GLY A 33 9.16 6.71 -10.88
N PHE A 34 7.87 6.78 -11.25
CA PHE A 34 6.86 7.54 -10.53
C PHE A 34 5.65 6.65 -10.17
N GLU A 35 5.51 6.24 -8.91
CA GLU A 35 4.32 5.50 -8.47
C GLU A 35 3.36 6.41 -7.72
N VAL A 36 2.09 6.46 -8.15
CA VAL A 36 1.02 7.13 -7.39
C VAL A 36 0.59 6.23 -6.24
N VAL A 37 0.65 6.75 -5.02
CA VAL A 37 0.27 6.08 -3.77
C VAL A 37 -0.81 6.91 -3.09
N LYS A 38 -1.93 6.28 -2.73
CA LYS A 38 -3.06 6.91 -2.01
C LYS A 38 -3.42 6.11 -0.77
N GLY A 39 -3.82 6.81 0.30
CA GLY A 39 -4.52 6.20 1.44
C GLY A 39 -3.67 5.32 2.36
N VAL A 40 -2.35 5.49 2.39
CA VAL A 40 -1.47 4.71 3.29
C VAL A 40 -1.65 5.18 4.72
N ASP A 41 -2.09 4.31 5.63
CA ASP A 41 -2.16 4.60 7.07
C ASP A 41 -0.78 5.01 7.60
N PHE A 42 -0.67 6.26 8.04
CA PHE A 42 0.60 6.82 8.48
C PHE A 42 1.14 6.14 9.73
N GLU A 43 0.29 5.88 10.73
CA GLU A 43 0.75 5.34 12.01
C GLU A 43 1.38 3.96 11.81
N ARG A 44 0.73 3.14 10.98
CA ARG A 44 1.24 1.83 10.63
C ARG A 44 2.57 1.90 9.88
N ALA A 45 2.66 2.76 8.86
CA ALA A 45 3.88 2.92 8.07
C ALA A 45 5.03 3.49 8.90
N TYR A 46 4.74 4.46 9.77
CA TYR A 46 5.71 5.09 10.66
C TYR A 46 6.25 4.10 11.70
N LYS A 47 5.38 3.30 12.35
CA LYS A 47 5.82 2.25 13.29
C LYS A 47 6.65 1.14 12.64
N ALA A 48 6.48 0.93 11.34
CA ALA A 48 7.29 0.01 10.54
C ALA A 48 8.61 0.64 10.05
N ASN A 49 8.93 1.88 10.44
CA ASN A 49 10.07 2.67 9.96
C ASN A 49 10.07 2.90 8.44
N ASN A 50 8.90 2.91 7.80
CA ASN A 50 8.78 3.14 6.36
C ASN A 50 8.52 4.61 6.01
N ILE A 51 8.34 5.51 6.99
CA ILE A 51 8.19 6.95 6.72
C ILE A 51 9.43 7.69 7.22
N ARG A 52 10.03 8.50 6.34
CA ARG A 52 11.12 9.42 6.66
C ARG A 52 10.68 10.87 6.50
N PHE A 53 11.21 11.69 7.39
CA PHE A 53 11.04 13.13 7.37
C PHE A 53 12.40 13.75 7.08
N GLU A 54 12.56 14.32 5.89
CA GLU A 54 13.78 15.00 5.47
C GLU A 54 13.53 16.52 5.42
N GLU A 55 14.58 17.31 5.17
CA GLU A 55 14.46 18.77 5.08
C GLU A 55 13.53 19.22 3.94
N ASP A 56 13.53 18.47 2.84
CA ASP A 56 12.86 18.84 1.60
C ASP A 56 11.54 18.09 1.37
N GLY A 57 11.13 17.18 2.26
CA GLY A 57 9.95 16.35 2.03
C GLY A 57 9.61 15.31 3.10
N ILE A 58 8.46 14.67 2.89
CA ILE A 58 8.06 13.44 3.57
C ILE A 58 8.18 12.31 2.56
N TYR A 59 8.82 11.23 2.96
CA TYR A 59 9.12 10.10 2.09
C TYR A 59 8.54 8.81 2.66
N LEU A 60 7.96 7.99 1.79
CA LEU A 60 7.59 6.62 2.06
C LEU A 60 8.63 5.70 1.40
N ASP A 61 9.39 4.99 2.22
CA ASP A 61 10.29 3.94 1.73
C ASP A 61 9.48 2.68 1.45
N TYR A 62 9.51 2.27 0.18
CA TYR A 62 8.70 1.17 -0.33
C TYR A 62 9.46 0.42 -1.41
N ASN A 63 9.57 -0.91 -1.28
CA ASN A 63 10.23 -1.78 -2.26
C ASN A 63 11.64 -1.35 -2.71
N GLY A 64 12.39 -0.66 -1.84
CA GLY A 64 13.77 -0.21 -2.16
C GLY A 64 13.82 1.19 -2.80
N TYR A 65 12.66 1.77 -3.09
CA TYR A 65 12.50 3.14 -3.57
C TYR A 65 12.01 4.04 -2.45
N SER A 66 12.27 5.35 -2.60
CA SER A 66 11.78 6.37 -1.69
C SER A 66 10.81 7.28 -2.43
N ILE A 67 9.53 7.21 -2.06
CA ILE A 67 8.45 7.92 -2.72
C ILE A 67 8.19 9.22 -1.96
N LYS A 68 8.38 10.36 -2.60
CA LYS A 68 8.04 11.67 -2.04
C LYS A 68 6.53 11.86 -2.04
N GLY A 69 5.98 12.34 -0.93
CA GLY A 69 4.54 12.56 -0.80
C GLY A 69 4.20 13.54 0.32
N TYR A 70 2.94 13.47 0.74
CA TYR A 70 2.38 14.30 1.78
C TYR A 70 1.51 13.49 2.73
N MET A 71 1.22 14.08 3.88
CA MET A 71 0.28 13.56 4.86
C MET A 71 -0.97 14.42 4.97
N PHE A 72 -2.12 13.81 5.24
CA PHE A 72 -3.38 14.51 5.50
C PHE A 72 -4.29 13.68 6.41
N ILE A 73 -5.36 14.29 6.94
CA ILE A 73 -6.35 13.56 7.73
C ILE A 73 -7.41 12.98 6.78
N GLN A 74 -7.47 11.66 6.62
CA GLN A 74 -8.47 11.00 5.75
C GLN A 74 -9.86 10.92 6.39
N GLU A 75 -9.93 10.85 7.73
CA GLU A 75 -11.18 10.81 8.50
C GLU A 75 -11.45 12.09 9.32
N PRO A 76 -11.74 13.25 8.68
CA PRO A 76 -12.11 14.48 9.36
C PRO A 76 -13.57 14.47 9.85
N TYR A 77 -13.89 15.43 10.72
CA TYR A 77 -15.27 15.73 11.15
C TYR A 77 -15.89 16.77 10.20
N LEU A 78 -16.14 16.41 8.94
CA LEU A 78 -16.60 17.34 7.89
C LEU A 78 -17.95 17.96 8.23
N GLU A 79 -18.94 17.16 8.56
CA GLU A 79 -20.32 17.64 8.76
C GLU A 79 -20.42 18.51 10.02
N LYS A 80 -19.70 18.13 11.07
CA LYS A 80 -19.59 18.91 12.31
C LYS A 80 -18.93 20.27 12.09
N TYR A 81 -17.97 20.36 11.18
CA TYR A 81 -17.21 21.59 10.91
C TYR A 81 -17.57 22.23 9.56
N HIS A 82 -18.84 22.15 9.16
CA HIS A 82 -19.38 22.85 7.98
C HIS A 82 -18.57 22.58 6.69
N MET A 83 -18.26 21.31 6.42
CA MET A 83 -17.52 20.87 5.24
C MET A 83 -16.11 21.45 5.12
N ARG A 84 -15.50 21.85 6.23
CA ARG A 84 -14.10 22.30 6.24
C ARG A 84 -13.16 21.13 5.97
N LEU A 85 -12.57 21.13 4.77
CA LEU A 85 -11.60 20.14 4.35
C LEU A 85 -10.32 20.19 5.22
N PRO A 86 -9.66 19.04 5.44
CA PRO A 86 -8.38 18.96 6.10
C PRO A 86 -7.30 19.64 5.26
N LYS A 87 -6.19 19.99 5.91
CA LYS A 87 -4.98 20.48 5.25
C LYS A 87 -4.01 19.33 5.03
N PHE A 88 -3.20 19.41 3.99
CA PHE A 88 -2.11 18.45 3.76
C PHE A 88 -0.75 19.02 4.18
N HIS A 89 0.21 18.13 4.40
CA HIS A 89 1.53 18.42 4.95
C HIS A 89 2.61 17.76 4.10
N VAL A 90 3.55 18.54 3.57
CA VAL A 90 4.65 18.05 2.70
C VAL A 90 6.00 17.94 3.41
N VAL A 91 6.09 18.44 4.64
CA VAL A 91 7.31 18.45 5.48
C VAL A 91 6.93 18.28 6.96
N LYS A 92 7.91 17.96 7.82
CA LYS A 92 7.75 17.87 9.28
C LYS A 92 7.54 19.26 9.92
N CYS A 93 6.39 19.84 9.65
CA CYS A 93 6.00 21.13 10.20
C CYS A 93 5.60 21.03 11.68
N LYS A 94 5.39 22.18 12.33
CA LYS A 94 4.98 22.25 13.74
C LYS A 94 3.80 21.34 14.09
N VAL A 95 2.78 21.25 13.23
CA VAL A 95 1.60 20.39 13.47
C VAL A 95 1.99 18.91 13.51
N ILE A 96 2.88 18.47 12.62
CA ILE A 96 3.36 17.10 12.55
C ILE A 96 4.29 16.80 13.73
N SER A 97 5.21 17.71 14.09
CA SER A 97 6.06 17.55 15.27
C SER A 97 5.24 17.44 16.56
N ASP A 98 4.33 18.39 16.79
CA ASP A 98 3.46 18.37 17.98
C ASP A 98 2.58 17.09 18.02
N PHE A 99 2.25 16.51 16.87
CA PHE A 99 1.53 15.23 16.76
C PHE A 99 2.41 14.03 17.13
N LEU A 100 3.64 13.98 16.62
CA LEU A 100 4.61 12.91 16.93
C LEU A 100 5.00 12.93 18.41
N ASP A 101 5.28 14.12 18.97
CA ASP A 101 5.73 14.28 20.36
C ASP A 101 4.67 13.85 21.38
N LYS A 102 3.39 14.02 21.04
CA LYS A 102 2.28 13.62 21.91
C LYS A 102 2.03 12.12 21.94
N GLY A 103 2.64 11.34 21.04
CA GLY A 103 2.37 9.91 20.87
C GLY A 103 0.89 9.60 20.60
N GLN A 104 0.09 10.61 20.27
CA GLN A 104 -1.32 10.48 19.94
C GLN A 104 -1.42 10.18 18.47
N PHE A 105 -1.05 8.95 18.12
CA PHE A 105 -1.36 8.37 16.84
C PHE A 105 -2.88 8.21 16.73
N LYS A 106 -3.58 9.30 16.39
CA LYS A 106 -4.99 9.20 16.02
C LYS A 106 -4.96 8.61 14.62
N GLU A 107 -5.39 7.36 14.48
CA GLU A 107 -5.54 6.48 13.29
C GLU A 107 -6.27 7.13 12.09
N ARG A 108 -5.92 8.37 11.74
CA ARG A 108 -6.66 9.22 10.78
C ARG A 108 -5.74 9.94 9.82
N TYR A 109 -4.43 9.93 10.05
CA TYR A 109 -3.47 10.49 9.12
C TYR A 109 -3.09 9.46 8.08
N HIS A 110 -3.13 9.86 6.82
CA HIS A 110 -2.72 9.03 5.69
C HIS A 110 -1.65 9.74 4.87
N PHE A 111 -0.74 8.94 4.32
CA PHE A 111 0.23 9.34 3.31
C PHE A 111 -0.37 9.17 1.91
N SER A 112 -0.09 10.13 1.03
CA SER A 112 -0.45 10.10 -0.38
C SER A 112 0.49 11.01 -1.18
N ASN A 113 0.60 10.78 -2.49
CA ASN A 113 1.26 11.72 -3.41
C ASN A 113 0.36 12.13 -4.58
N SER A 114 -0.95 11.87 -4.49
CA SER A 114 -1.89 12.06 -5.57
C SER A 114 -2.48 13.47 -5.68
N GLU A 115 -3.04 13.82 -6.83
CA GLU A 115 -3.80 15.07 -7.01
C GLU A 115 -5.04 15.16 -6.08
N LYS A 116 -5.78 14.06 -5.94
CA LYS A 116 -7.10 14.01 -5.27
C LYS A 116 -7.24 12.80 -4.36
N ASN A 117 -7.92 13.00 -3.23
CA ASN A 117 -8.04 12.00 -2.17
C ASN A 117 -9.49 11.85 -1.73
N ASP A 118 -9.87 10.62 -1.38
CA ASP A 118 -11.17 10.35 -0.77
C ASP A 118 -11.11 10.67 0.72
N LEU A 119 -12.14 11.35 1.22
CA LEU A 119 -12.32 11.63 2.65
C LEU A 119 -13.56 10.90 3.17
N THR A 120 -13.49 10.43 4.41
CA THR A 120 -14.64 9.80 5.07
C THR A 120 -15.00 10.62 6.30
N ASP A 121 -16.23 11.14 6.38
CA ASP A 121 -16.66 11.80 7.61
C ASP A 121 -16.71 10.79 8.75
N ILE A 122 -16.04 11.09 9.86
CA ILE A 122 -15.88 10.14 10.95
C ILE A 122 -17.20 9.81 11.68
N LEU A 123 -18.20 10.71 11.64
CA LEU A 123 -19.47 10.53 12.33
C LEU A 123 -20.48 9.80 11.45
N SER A 124 -20.73 10.33 10.25
CA SER A 124 -21.72 9.78 9.33
C SER A 124 -21.20 8.59 8.53
N LYS A 125 -19.87 8.39 8.50
CA LYS A 125 -19.17 7.43 7.62
C LYS A 125 -19.44 7.64 6.14
N LYS A 126 -19.93 8.83 5.77
CA LYS A 126 -20.15 9.22 4.39
C LYS A 126 -18.81 9.49 3.70
N VAL A 127 -18.64 8.90 2.53
CA VAL A 127 -17.46 9.09 1.67
C VAL A 127 -17.67 10.31 0.77
N TYR A 128 -16.64 11.15 0.71
CA TYR A 128 -16.52 12.33 -0.13
C TYR A 128 -15.33 12.08 -1.07
N PRO A 129 -15.57 11.57 -2.29
CA PRO A 129 -14.51 11.17 -3.19
C PRO A 129 -13.83 12.36 -3.85
N ASP A 130 -12.62 12.16 -4.37
CA ASP A 130 -11.93 13.08 -5.28
C ASP A 130 -11.73 14.52 -4.74
N GLN A 131 -11.38 14.66 -3.47
CA GLN A 131 -11.14 15.96 -2.84
C GLN A 131 -9.71 16.45 -3.05
N GLU A 132 -9.58 17.68 -3.53
CA GLU A 132 -8.32 18.43 -3.56
C GLU A 132 -8.13 19.17 -2.24
N LEU A 133 -6.94 19.05 -1.64
CA LEU A 133 -6.66 19.63 -0.32
C LEU A 133 -5.73 20.83 -0.44
N THR A 134 -5.81 21.72 0.55
CA THR A 134 -4.99 22.94 0.61
C THR A 134 -3.85 22.79 1.60
N LEU A 135 -2.72 23.41 1.31
CA LEU A 135 -1.49 23.24 2.07
C LEU A 135 -1.64 23.77 3.50
N CYS A 136 -1.02 23.07 4.45
CA CYS A 136 -0.88 23.55 5.82
C CYS A 136 -0.10 24.87 5.87
N GLY A 137 -0.62 25.87 6.58
CA GLY A 137 0.03 27.18 6.73
C GLY A 137 1.40 27.13 7.43
N TYR A 138 1.69 26.10 8.22
CA TYR A 138 3.04 25.90 8.78
C TYR A 138 4.00 25.29 7.76
N CYS A 139 3.53 24.39 6.90
CA CYS A 139 4.33 23.89 5.78
C CYS A 139 4.68 25.03 4.82
N LYS A 140 3.71 25.90 4.50
CA LYS A 140 3.91 27.08 3.63
C LYS A 140 5.01 28.04 4.12
N LYS A 141 5.30 28.06 5.42
CA LYS A 141 6.37 28.90 6.00
C LYS A 141 7.76 28.25 5.93
N ILE A 142 7.81 26.94 5.70
CA ILE A 142 9.05 26.15 5.69
C ILE A 142 9.51 25.93 4.27
N ILE A 143 8.59 25.57 3.37
CA ILE A 143 8.92 25.30 1.97
C ILE A 143 9.12 26.60 1.19
N THR A 144 9.98 26.56 0.19
CA THR A 144 10.20 27.66 -0.76
C THR A 144 9.40 27.49 -2.04
N GLN A 145 8.96 26.26 -2.34
CA GLN A 145 8.14 25.94 -3.50
C GLN A 145 6.74 26.55 -3.38
N ASP A 146 6.20 27.04 -4.50
CA ASP A 146 4.84 27.58 -4.56
C ASP A 146 3.81 26.46 -4.68
N ILE A 147 3.61 25.75 -3.58
CA ILE A 147 2.58 24.72 -3.45
C ILE A 147 1.41 25.32 -2.67
N GLN A 148 0.21 25.31 -3.25
CA GLN A 148 -1.02 25.72 -2.58
C GLN A 148 -1.98 24.56 -2.38
N THR A 149 -2.00 23.61 -3.33
CA THR A 149 -2.92 22.46 -3.32
C THR A 149 -2.21 21.12 -3.57
N THR A 150 -2.94 20.02 -3.35
CA THR A 150 -2.45 18.67 -3.70
C THR A 150 -2.24 18.51 -5.20
N LYS A 151 -2.96 19.29 -6.03
CA LYS A 151 -2.70 19.35 -7.47
C LYS A 151 -1.36 20.00 -7.78
N ASP A 152 -1.05 21.16 -7.18
CA ASP A 152 0.26 21.80 -7.38
C ASP A 152 1.41 20.87 -6.97
N PHE A 153 1.23 20.16 -5.85
CA PHE A 153 2.20 19.18 -5.40
C PHE A 153 2.34 18.01 -6.38
N TYR A 154 1.22 17.45 -6.87
CA TYR A 154 1.23 16.36 -7.83
C TYR A 154 1.89 16.76 -9.16
N ASP A 155 1.59 17.96 -9.66
CA ASP A 155 2.17 18.49 -10.89
C ASP A 155 3.69 18.65 -10.76
N LEU A 156 4.19 19.11 -9.60
CA LEU A 156 5.62 19.21 -9.31
C LEU A 156 6.34 17.86 -9.27
N LEU A 157 5.63 16.77 -8.98
CA LEU A 157 6.21 15.42 -9.04
C LEU A 157 6.26 14.88 -10.47
N GLY A 158 5.37 15.35 -11.35
CA GLY A 158 5.13 14.83 -12.71
C GLY A 158 6.10 15.27 -13.80
N ASP A 159 7.18 15.99 -13.46
CA ASP A 159 8.28 16.31 -14.41
C ASP A 159 9.16 15.08 -14.74
N PHE A 160 8.89 13.93 -14.13
CA PHE A 160 9.42 12.62 -14.54
C PHE A 160 8.27 11.75 -15.06
N GLU A 161 8.48 11.07 -16.20
CA GLU A 161 7.45 10.35 -16.97
C GLU A 161 6.55 9.43 -16.11
N ARG A 162 5.25 9.38 -16.44
CA ARG A 162 4.18 8.84 -15.58
C ARG A 162 3.72 7.44 -16.02
N PRO A 163 3.67 6.43 -15.13
CA PRO A 163 2.77 5.30 -15.25
C PRO A 163 1.36 5.64 -14.68
N LYS A 164 0.34 4.92 -15.15
CA LYS A 164 -1.09 5.17 -14.86
C LYS A 164 -1.44 4.92 -13.39
N ASP A 165 -2.35 5.74 -12.86
CA ASP A 165 -2.85 5.73 -11.48
C ASP A 165 -3.18 4.30 -10.97
N LEU A 166 -2.49 3.88 -9.90
CA LEU A 166 -2.73 2.60 -9.23
C LEU A 166 -3.21 2.81 -7.79
N GLU A 167 -4.39 2.30 -7.45
CA GLU A 167 -4.86 2.24 -6.06
C GLU A 167 -4.27 1.02 -5.33
N VAL A 168 -3.47 1.26 -4.30
CA VAL A 168 -2.81 0.21 -3.47
C VAL A 168 -3.29 0.22 -2.01
N ASP A 169 -3.23 -0.92 -1.35
CA ASP A 169 -3.58 -1.14 0.06
C ASP A 169 -2.43 -0.77 1.02
N ILE A 170 -2.68 -0.99 2.33
CA ILE A 170 -1.75 -0.74 3.45
C ILE A 170 -0.39 -1.47 3.36
N PHE A 171 -0.24 -2.42 2.43
CA PHE A 171 1.00 -3.14 2.17
C PHE A 171 1.55 -2.87 0.77
N GLY A 172 0.92 -1.97 0.00
CA GLY A 172 1.28 -1.63 -1.37
C GLY A 172 0.75 -2.61 -2.42
N TYR A 173 -0.20 -3.47 -2.05
CA TYR A 173 -0.84 -4.34 -3.02
C TYR A 173 -2.01 -3.65 -3.70
N PRO A 174 -2.19 -3.81 -5.02
CA PRO A 174 -3.37 -3.29 -5.68
C PRO A 174 -4.63 -3.90 -5.10
N LYS A 175 -5.72 -3.12 -5.06
CA LYS A 175 -7.03 -3.60 -4.63
C LYS A 175 -7.41 -4.87 -5.40
N GLY A 176 -7.77 -5.95 -4.69
CA GLY A 176 -8.02 -7.27 -5.29
C GLY A 176 -6.86 -8.27 -5.19
N TRP A 177 -5.73 -7.87 -4.60
CA TRP A 177 -4.57 -8.74 -4.40
C TRP A 177 -4.86 -10.00 -3.59
N ASP A 178 -5.64 -9.92 -2.50
CA ASP A 178 -5.91 -11.10 -1.67
C ASP A 178 -6.56 -12.22 -2.49
N GLN A 179 -7.49 -11.86 -3.38
CA GLN A 179 -8.14 -12.79 -4.30
C GLN A 179 -7.16 -13.31 -5.36
N LEU A 180 -6.33 -12.42 -5.95
CA LEU A 180 -5.35 -12.79 -6.97
C LEU A 180 -4.29 -13.75 -6.40
N SER A 181 -3.72 -13.41 -5.25
CA SER A 181 -2.74 -14.21 -4.51
C SER A 181 -3.30 -15.55 -4.09
N TYR A 182 -4.57 -15.61 -3.65
CA TYR A 182 -5.24 -16.88 -3.37
C TYR A 182 -5.40 -17.72 -4.63
N ALA A 183 -5.90 -17.13 -5.73
CA ALA A 183 -6.09 -17.84 -6.99
C ALA A 183 -4.77 -18.35 -7.57
N TYR A 184 -3.68 -17.59 -7.43
CA TYR A 184 -2.34 -18.00 -7.88
C TYR A 184 -1.84 -19.21 -7.09
N ARG A 185 -1.88 -19.14 -5.75
CA ARG A 185 -1.51 -20.28 -4.89
C ARG A 185 -2.38 -21.50 -5.15
N GLN A 186 -3.67 -21.30 -5.41
CA GLN A 186 -4.59 -22.38 -5.77
C GLN A 186 -4.25 -23.03 -7.12
N LYS A 187 -3.88 -22.23 -8.14
CA LYS A 187 -3.40 -22.74 -9.45
C LYS A 187 -2.18 -23.65 -9.30
N HIS A 188 -1.31 -23.38 -8.32
CA HIS A 188 -0.15 -24.20 -7.98
C HIS A 188 -0.41 -25.22 -6.86
N ASP A 189 -1.69 -25.51 -6.55
CA ASP A 189 -2.11 -26.47 -5.53
C ASP A 189 -1.40 -26.26 -4.17
N PHE A 190 -1.19 -24.99 -3.81
CA PHE A 190 -0.49 -24.54 -2.61
C PHE A 190 0.90 -25.19 -2.42
N THR A 191 1.57 -25.52 -3.52
CA THR A 191 2.89 -26.16 -3.49
C THR A 191 3.98 -25.11 -3.65
N CYS A 192 4.98 -25.13 -2.76
CA CYS A 192 6.15 -24.27 -2.85
C CYS A 192 6.94 -24.62 -4.11
N GLN A 193 7.11 -23.64 -5.00
CA GLN A 193 7.83 -23.79 -6.27
C GLN A 193 9.36 -23.82 -6.09
N GLU A 194 9.88 -23.66 -4.87
CA GLU A 194 11.32 -23.82 -4.58
C GLU A 194 11.65 -25.16 -3.95
N CYS A 195 11.02 -25.49 -2.83
CA CYS A 195 11.36 -26.70 -2.06
C CYS A 195 10.34 -27.83 -2.21
N GLY A 196 9.25 -27.63 -2.95
CA GLY A 196 8.19 -28.62 -3.13
C GLY A 196 7.29 -28.82 -1.90
N PHE A 197 7.46 -28.03 -0.83
CA PHE A 197 6.61 -28.12 0.36
C PHE A 197 5.13 -27.95 -0.01
N LYS A 198 4.29 -28.84 0.52
CA LYS A 198 2.84 -28.81 0.37
C LYS A 198 2.15 -28.92 1.73
N PRO A 199 1.19 -28.05 2.06
CA PRO A 199 0.52 -28.08 3.36
C PRO A 199 -0.33 -29.34 3.53
N LYS A 200 -0.27 -29.95 4.71
CA LYS A 200 -1.03 -31.18 5.04
C LYS A 200 -2.51 -30.92 5.31
N SER A 201 -2.89 -29.68 5.56
CA SER A 201 -4.26 -29.28 5.90
C SER A 201 -4.61 -27.91 5.32
N ALA A 202 -5.91 -27.61 5.18
CA ALA A 202 -6.36 -26.31 4.71
C ALA A 202 -5.90 -25.16 5.64
N LEU A 203 -5.82 -25.40 6.95
CA LEU A 203 -5.33 -24.42 7.93
C LEU A 203 -3.85 -24.07 7.71
N ASP A 204 -3.07 -25.01 7.19
CA ASP A 204 -1.64 -24.81 6.93
C ASP A 204 -1.35 -24.10 5.61
N ARG A 205 -2.37 -23.86 4.78
CA ARG A 205 -2.22 -23.02 3.57
C ARG A 205 -1.80 -21.59 3.92
N ARG A 206 -1.98 -21.16 5.17
CA ARG A 206 -1.45 -19.88 5.68
C ARG A 206 0.08 -19.78 5.57
N PHE A 207 0.80 -20.90 5.57
CA PHE A 207 2.26 -20.92 5.41
C PHE A 207 2.73 -20.84 3.96
N ILE A 208 1.81 -20.74 3.00
CA ILE A 208 2.12 -20.59 1.58
C ILE A 208 1.82 -19.15 1.18
N HIS A 209 2.80 -18.46 0.64
CA HIS A 209 2.72 -17.06 0.23
C HIS A 209 2.93 -16.93 -1.28
N THR A 210 2.46 -15.82 -1.84
CA THR A 210 2.85 -15.39 -3.19
C THR A 210 3.98 -14.38 -3.03
N HIS A 211 5.05 -14.55 -3.80
CA HIS A 211 6.22 -13.69 -3.86
C HIS A 211 6.30 -13.05 -5.24
N HIS A 212 6.56 -11.74 -5.28
CA HIS A 212 6.85 -11.00 -6.51
C HIS A 212 8.35 -11.05 -6.78
N ILE A 213 8.76 -11.64 -7.91
CA ILE A 213 10.16 -11.93 -8.25
C ILE A 213 10.97 -10.64 -8.44
N ASP A 214 10.39 -9.65 -9.10
CA ASP A 214 10.98 -8.31 -9.25
C ASP A 214 10.88 -7.44 -7.99
N GLY A 215 10.24 -7.94 -6.93
CA GLY A 215 9.94 -7.21 -5.70
C GLY A 215 8.82 -6.19 -5.82
N SER A 216 8.27 -5.96 -7.02
CA SER A 216 7.14 -5.06 -7.25
C SER A 216 5.81 -5.73 -6.99
N LYS A 217 5.10 -5.25 -5.96
CA LYS A 217 3.79 -5.77 -5.60
C LYS A 217 2.67 -5.39 -6.58
N THR A 218 2.97 -4.52 -7.53
CA THR A 218 2.03 -4.02 -8.54
C THR A 218 2.15 -4.81 -9.84
N ASN A 219 3.30 -5.44 -10.09
CA ASN A 219 3.49 -6.33 -11.22
C ASN A 219 2.89 -7.73 -10.95
N ASN A 220 1.59 -7.85 -11.22
CA ASN A 220 0.85 -9.10 -11.07
C ASN A 220 0.92 -10.02 -12.29
N ALA A 221 1.89 -9.81 -13.20
CA ALA A 221 2.09 -10.72 -14.31
C ALA A 221 2.43 -12.12 -13.77
N GLU A 222 1.81 -13.16 -14.32
CA GLU A 222 1.96 -14.53 -13.81
C GLU A 222 3.43 -14.97 -13.71
N HIS A 223 4.24 -14.60 -14.71
CA HIS A 223 5.67 -14.90 -14.76
C HIS A 223 6.49 -14.19 -13.67
N ASN A 224 5.95 -13.13 -13.06
CA ASN A 224 6.56 -12.38 -11.98
C ASN A 224 6.12 -12.88 -10.59
N LEU A 225 5.19 -13.82 -10.51
CA LEU A 225 4.70 -14.37 -9.24
C LEU A 225 5.33 -15.73 -8.95
N LYS A 226 5.55 -16.03 -7.68
CA LYS A 226 6.06 -17.33 -7.22
C LYS A 226 5.35 -17.78 -5.95
N CYS A 227 4.83 -19.00 -5.95
CA CYS A 227 4.17 -19.63 -4.81
C CYS A 227 5.26 -20.26 -3.92
N LEU A 228 5.47 -19.71 -2.73
CA LEU A 228 6.56 -20.10 -1.82
C LEU A 228 6.03 -20.48 -0.44
N CYS A 229 6.69 -21.41 0.25
CA CYS A 229 6.46 -21.57 1.68
C CYS A 229 7.09 -20.41 2.47
N ILE A 230 6.63 -20.19 3.70
CA ILE A 230 7.10 -19.09 4.55
C ILE A 230 8.62 -19.08 4.75
N LYS A 231 9.26 -20.25 4.82
CA LYS A 231 10.73 -20.39 4.94
C LYS A 231 11.48 -20.02 3.66
N CYS A 232 11.01 -20.49 2.51
CA CYS A 232 11.58 -20.10 1.22
C CYS A 232 11.37 -18.59 0.97
N HIS A 233 10.19 -18.08 1.32
CA HIS A 233 9.87 -16.67 1.18
C HIS A 233 10.73 -15.78 2.10
N SER A 234 11.00 -16.21 3.34
CA SER A 234 11.88 -15.46 4.23
C SER A 234 13.32 -15.36 3.73
N ASN A 235 13.75 -16.29 2.86
CA ASN A 235 15.13 -16.41 2.40
C ASN A 235 15.35 -15.84 0.98
N GLN A 236 14.39 -15.11 0.42
CA GLN A 236 14.55 -14.53 -0.93
C GLN A 236 15.66 -13.45 -0.96
N ASP A 237 15.74 -12.62 0.07
CA ASP A 237 16.78 -11.60 0.23
C ASP A 237 16.92 -11.16 1.70
N GLU A 238 17.92 -10.32 2.00
CA GLU A 238 18.18 -9.82 3.35
C GLU A 238 16.99 -9.04 3.94
N LYS A 239 16.24 -8.31 3.10
CA LYS A 239 15.07 -7.53 3.54
C LYS A 239 13.94 -8.45 3.99
N HIS A 240 13.69 -9.53 3.26
CA HIS A 240 12.74 -10.57 3.66
C HIS A 240 13.20 -11.25 4.96
N MET A 241 14.49 -11.58 5.09
CA MET A 241 15.01 -12.17 6.33
C MET A 241 14.76 -11.26 7.54
N GLN A 242 14.99 -9.95 7.41
CA GLN A 242 14.71 -8.98 8.47
C GLN A 242 13.20 -8.88 8.77
N ASN A 243 12.36 -8.83 7.73
CA ASN A 243 10.90 -8.73 7.86
C ASN A 243 10.27 -9.97 8.52
N PHE A 244 10.84 -11.15 8.30
CA PHE A 244 10.41 -12.40 8.93
C PHE A 244 11.11 -12.66 10.28
N GLY A 245 12.07 -11.82 10.66
CA GLY A 245 12.80 -11.91 11.94
C GLY A 245 12.06 -11.29 13.14
N SER A 246 10.95 -10.58 12.93
CA SER A 246 10.21 -9.91 14.02
C SER A 246 8.68 -10.04 13.89
N GLY A 247 7.97 -9.80 15.02
CA GLY A 247 6.51 -9.74 15.06
C GLY A 247 5.80 -11.07 14.79
N SER A 248 4.58 -10.98 14.23
CA SER A 248 3.74 -12.15 13.93
C SER A 248 4.35 -13.09 12.89
N ARG A 249 5.08 -12.55 11.91
CA ARG A 249 5.74 -13.34 10.86
C ARG A 249 6.82 -14.26 11.41
N ALA A 250 7.56 -13.82 12.43
CA ALA A 250 8.53 -14.65 13.14
C ALA A 250 7.87 -15.79 13.91
N LEU A 251 6.66 -15.56 14.45
CA LEU A 251 5.89 -16.61 15.14
C LEU A 251 5.38 -17.65 14.14
N ASP A 252 4.85 -17.23 12.99
CA ASP A 252 4.40 -18.13 11.93
C ASP A 252 5.54 -18.96 11.36
N LEU A 253 6.71 -18.35 11.14
CA LEU A 253 7.90 -19.08 10.67
C LEU A 253 8.36 -20.13 11.69
N LYS A 254 8.42 -19.77 12.99
CA LYS A 254 8.74 -20.72 14.06
C LYS A 254 7.71 -21.84 14.18
N GLU A 255 6.42 -21.53 14.04
CA GLU A 255 5.37 -22.53 14.07
C GLU A 255 5.51 -23.50 12.88
N PHE A 256 5.79 -22.98 11.69
CA PHE A 256 6.05 -23.76 10.49
C PHE A 256 7.22 -24.74 10.70
N GLU A 257 8.37 -24.23 11.13
CA GLU A 257 9.58 -25.04 11.39
C GLU A 257 9.30 -26.12 12.45
N ARG A 258 8.64 -25.75 13.55
CA ARG A 258 8.28 -26.68 14.63
C ARG A 258 7.33 -27.78 14.15
N LYS A 259 6.30 -27.43 13.36
CA LYS A 259 5.24 -28.35 12.93
C LYS A 259 5.71 -29.32 11.85
N TYR A 260 6.61 -28.86 10.98
CA TYR A 260 7.07 -29.62 9.83
C TYR A 260 8.48 -30.22 9.98
N HIS A 261 9.18 -29.92 11.08
CA HIS A 261 10.53 -30.40 11.38
C HIS A 261 11.55 -30.01 10.30
N ILE A 262 11.49 -28.74 9.87
CA ILE A 262 12.32 -28.14 8.80
C ILE A 262 13.18 -27.04 9.40
#